data_AF-A0A7V9LES1-F1
#
_entry.id   AF-A0A7V9LES1-F1
#
_cell.length_a   1.000
_cell.length_b   1.000
_cell.length_c   1.000
_cell.angle_alpha   90.00
_cell.angle_beta   90.00
_cell.angle_gamma   90.00
#
_symmetry.space_group_name_H-M   'P 1'
#
loop_
_entity.id
_entity.type
_entity.pdbx_description
1 polymer ?
#
loop_
_entity_poly.entity_id
_entity_poly.type
_entity_poly.pdbx_seq_one_letter_code
_entity_poly.pdbx_strand_id
1 'polypeptide(L)'
;FSCVSGSADISASIRGNYKKPTYEASLALQRIELTPVGGDDTILEASSGLVKLANGSLGFTNVKVRVRDTHRDAAGSSPTGGKGGATPNATSCAGRQRGTAKDEAGELFIKGNIELDGLTPKSWALLVEGKLAGKMLGLLAKDQISQAPGLATIQGDLQLTGKGPRPTIAGTLVFDPPPPCGPDAAEGVECRKPGEQPRPITILPRLLRKEIAITGGTIEIETETANDQRAYKVTVVRDVQMSIGGEGTVTVLENGFVELRDGNPAKLNLRLDADSLAYQQPGKLDVLVNAKRVSISRRDEHANLEVSGRISVIDGFYRQDFEITEGIRSLGSNAPPVTPVWDASSLLGNAELSLLLDVRKFALKSNITSIDMSGENIVLTETPRDPRLSGSIRVDRGTFKLPGMRARFTRSGGQINFSRDQKAANPDLRVTSEADYRDLSGQDHVITLTIEGNVDALKWDLRTSTGYNKSQTVSLLLLGRNPEQLRRSLGDQILGSNINTIDPTTNPTQGFADQIVKDLAGDWVSDLLENSLTRVTGLDVLRLDVGFGSIGLRAEKRALENMNLIGNYEQTIRGNTVNVRGELKTTYDISVQGGYLGKNFNDPAEQDISDVSVKTVFRLLP
;
A
#
# COMPACT_ATOMS: atom_id res chain seq x y z
N PHE A 1 -28.19 -25.94 4.78
CA PHE A 1 -29.04 -24.89 4.19
C PHE A 1 -29.78 -24.17 5.31
N SER A 2 -29.91 -22.85 5.24
CA SER A 2 -30.67 -22.04 6.19
C SER A 2 -32.18 -22.12 5.93
N CYS A 3 -32.56 -22.39 4.68
CA CYS A 3 -33.95 -22.57 4.29
C CYS A 3 -34.07 -23.57 3.12
N VAL A 4 -35.16 -24.34 3.12
CA VAL A 4 -35.56 -25.25 2.05
C VAL A 4 -37.06 -25.05 1.83
N SER A 5 -37.48 -24.73 0.61
CA SER A 5 -38.91 -24.59 0.27
C SER A 5 -39.19 -25.13 -1.12
N GLY A 6 -40.37 -25.69 -1.38
CA GLY A 6 -40.68 -26.22 -2.69
C GLY A 6 -41.72 -27.34 -2.68
N SER A 7 -41.91 -27.93 -3.86
CA SER A 7 -42.71 -29.15 -4.04
C SER A 7 -41.93 -30.21 -4.83
N ALA A 8 -42.15 -31.46 -4.44
CA ALA A 8 -41.65 -32.63 -5.15
C ALA A 8 -42.57 -33.82 -4.87
N ASP A 9 -42.76 -34.66 -5.87
CA ASP A 9 -43.56 -35.87 -5.74
C ASP A 9 -42.66 -37.03 -5.29
N ILE A 10 -43.01 -37.65 -4.17
CA ILE A 10 -42.26 -38.76 -3.60
C ILE A 10 -43.03 -40.05 -3.84
N SER A 11 -42.39 -41.03 -4.46
CA SER A 11 -42.87 -42.41 -4.45
C SER A 11 -41.81 -43.31 -3.84
N ALA A 12 -42.19 -44.17 -2.89
CA ALA A 12 -41.29 -45.09 -2.24
C ALA A 12 -41.91 -46.48 -2.17
N SER A 13 -41.11 -47.51 -2.41
CA SER A 13 -41.52 -48.90 -2.28
C SER A 13 -40.40 -49.74 -1.69
N ILE A 14 -40.79 -50.70 -0.85
CA ILE A 14 -39.89 -51.69 -0.25
C ILE A 14 -40.44 -53.05 -0.67
N ARG A 15 -39.57 -53.91 -1.21
CA ARG A 15 -39.88 -55.26 -1.67
C ARG A 15 -38.80 -56.23 -1.17
N GLY A 16 -39.03 -57.54 -1.32
CA GLY A 16 -38.04 -58.57 -0.98
C GLY A 16 -38.16 -59.14 0.43
N ASN A 17 -37.19 -59.97 0.82
CA ASN A 17 -37.15 -60.63 2.13
C ASN A 17 -36.56 -59.68 3.19
N TYR A 18 -37.04 -59.76 4.43
CA TYR A 18 -36.51 -59.04 5.60
C TYR A 18 -34.97 -59.07 5.73
N LYS A 19 -34.31 -60.16 5.32
CA LYS A 19 -32.84 -60.26 5.36
C LYS A 19 -32.12 -59.45 4.27
N LYS A 20 -32.80 -59.12 3.17
CA LYS A 20 -32.28 -58.40 2.00
C LYS A 20 -33.41 -57.60 1.34
N PRO A 21 -33.94 -56.54 2.00
CA PRO A 21 -34.98 -55.72 1.42
C PRO A 21 -34.41 -54.95 0.22
N THR A 22 -35.13 -54.96 -0.89
CA THR A 22 -34.90 -54.06 -2.02
C THR A 22 -35.76 -52.83 -1.82
N TYR A 23 -35.15 -51.66 -1.76
CA TYR A 23 -35.85 -50.39 -1.60
C TYR A 23 -35.64 -49.51 -2.82
N GLU A 24 -36.69 -48.82 -3.20
CA GLU A 24 -36.71 -47.88 -4.30
C GLU A 24 -37.50 -46.65 -3.86
N ALA A 25 -36.90 -45.48 -3.89
CA ALA A 25 -37.55 -44.21 -3.72
C ALA A 25 -37.25 -43.32 -4.92
N SER A 26 -38.23 -42.58 -5.40
CA SER A 26 -38.06 -41.59 -6.45
C SER A 26 -38.68 -40.27 -6.03
N LEU A 27 -37.99 -39.20 -6.38
CA LEU A 27 -38.31 -37.82 -6.06
C LEU A 27 -38.37 -37.07 -7.40
N ALA A 28 -39.58 -36.81 -7.88
CA ALA A 28 -39.79 -35.97 -9.06
C ALA A 28 -39.81 -34.51 -8.62
N LEU A 29 -38.77 -33.76 -9.00
CA LEU A 29 -38.58 -32.38 -8.62
C LEU A 29 -39.51 -31.49 -9.45
N GLN A 30 -40.33 -30.67 -8.78
CA GLN A 30 -41.13 -29.65 -9.46
C GLN A 30 -40.51 -28.27 -9.31
N ARG A 31 -40.13 -27.91 -8.08
CA ARG A 31 -39.35 -26.70 -7.77
C ARG A 31 -38.89 -26.79 -6.32
N ILE A 32 -37.62 -27.07 -6.09
CA ILE A 32 -37.02 -27.02 -4.75
C ILE A 32 -36.03 -25.87 -4.70
N GLU A 33 -36.26 -24.93 -3.80
CA GLU A 33 -35.38 -23.80 -3.50
C GLU A 33 -34.61 -24.07 -2.21
N LEU A 34 -33.30 -23.87 -2.27
CA LEU A 34 -32.37 -24.07 -1.17
C LEU A 34 -31.55 -22.80 -0.96
N THR A 35 -31.52 -22.30 0.27
CA THR A 35 -30.68 -21.17 0.67
C THR A 35 -29.48 -21.69 1.47
N PRO A 36 -28.23 -21.53 1.01
CA PRO A 36 -27.04 -21.95 1.73
C PRO A 36 -26.90 -21.21 3.07
N VAL A 37 -26.30 -21.86 4.07
CA VAL A 37 -25.97 -21.17 5.33
C VAL A 37 -24.81 -20.22 5.06
N GLY A 38 -24.98 -18.92 5.34
CA GLY A 38 -23.96 -17.89 5.12
C GLY A 38 -23.87 -17.36 3.68
N GLY A 39 -24.77 -17.79 2.79
CA GLY A 39 -24.96 -17.22 1.47
C GLY A 39 -26.26 -16.44 1.44
N ASP A 40 -26.27 -15.26 2.08
CA ASP A 40 -27.51 -14.52 2.38
C ASP A 40 -28.33 -14.16 1.11
N ASP A 41 -27.70 -14.18 -0.08
CA ASP A 41 -28.32 -13.78 -1.34
C ASP A 41 -28.28 -14.84 -2.47
N THR A 42 -27.92 -16.09 -2.17
CA THR A 42 -27.88 -17.15 -3.21
C THR A 42 -28.99 -18.17 -3.00
N ILE A 43 -29.84 -18.37 -4.02
CA ILE A 43 -30.85 -19.43 -4.02
C ILE A 43 -30.45 -20.48 -5.06
N LEU A 44 -30.31 -21.73 -4.61
CA LEU A 44 -30.20 -22.88 -5.51
C LEU A 44 -31.60 -23.43 -5.76
N GLU A 45 -32.06 -23.39 -6.99
CA GLU A 45 -33.38 -23.89 -7.40
C GLU A 45 -33.21 -25.15 -8.25
N ALA A 46 -33.61 -26.31 -7.73
CA ALA A 46 -33.80 -27.50 -8.54
C ALA A 46 -35.18 -27.44 -9.21
N SER A 47 -35.23 -26.97 -10.45
CA SER A 47 -36.49 -26.63 -11.14
C SER A 47 -37.18 -27.82 -11.81
N SER A 48 -36.47 -28.92 -12.05
CA SER A 48 -37.03 -30.13 -12.65
C SER A 48 -36.07 -31.31 -12.53
N GLY A 49 -36.57 -32.50 -12.83
CA GLY A 49 -35.80 -33.72 -12.98
C GLY A 49 -36.21 -34.81 -12.00
N LEU A 50 -35.61 -35.99 -12.14
CA LEU A 50 -35.88 -37.14 -11.29
C LEU A 50 -34.64 -37.51 -10.50
N VAL A 51 -34.79 -37.60 -9.18
CA VAL A 51 -33.78 -38.20 -8.29
C VAL A 51 -34.31 -39.54 -7.82
N LYS A 52 -33.55 -40.62 -8.02
CA LYS A 52 -33.97 -41.99 -7.72
C LYS A 52 -32.97 -42.66 -6.80
N LEU A 53 -33.40 -43.08 -5.61
CA LEU A 53 -32.63 -43.92 -4.70
C LEU A 53 -33.08 -45.37 -4.88
N ALA A 54 -32.21 -46.25 -5.39
CA ALA A 54 -32.53 -47.68 -5.54
C ALA A 54 -31.33 -48.54 -5.13
N ASN A 55 -31.54 -49.45 -4.17
CA ASN A 55 -30.56 -50.44 -3.74
C ASN A 55 -29.16 -49.87 -3.45
N GLY A 56 -29.11 -48.73 -2.75
CA GLY A 56 -27.86 -48.06 -2.40
C GLY A 56 -27.25 -47.23 -3.53
N SER A 57 -28.00 -46.90 -4.61
CA SER A 57 -27.54 -45.98 -5.64
C SER A 57 -28.49 -44.79 -5.77
N LEU A 58 -27.96 -43.59 -5.88
CA LEU A 58 -28.67 -42.34 -6.11
C LEU A 58 -28.48 -41.91 -7.57
N GLY A 59 -29.49 -42.14 -8.40
CA GLY A 59 -29.53 -41.73 -9.81
C GLY A 59 -30.16 -40.35 -10.01
N PHE A 60 -29.64 -39.62 -10.98
CA PHE A 60 -30.09 -38.29 -11.42
C PHE A 60 -30.46 -38.38 -12.90
N THR A 61 -31.68 -38.01 -13.24
CA THR A 61 -32.15 -37.95 -14.63
C THR A 61 -32.62 -36.54 -14.94
N ASN A 62 -31.79 -35.81 -15.70
CA ASN A 62 -32.04 -34.44 -16.15
C ASN A 62 -32.40 -33.50 -15.00
N VAL A 63 -31.67 -33.60 -13.89
CA VAL A 63 -31.88 -32.70 -12.75
C VAL A 63 -31.34 -31.33 -13.12
N LYS A 64 -32.25 -30.37 -13.23
CA LYS A 64 -31.95 -29.01 -13.64
C LYS A 64 -31.81 -28.14 -12.40
N VAL A 65 -30.61 -27.63 -12.17
CA VAL A 65 -30.28 -26.76 -11.05
C VAL A 65 -30.00 -25.36 -11.57
N ARG A 66 -30.69 -24.38 -10.99
CA ARG A 66 -30.50 -22.97 -11.27
C ARG A 66 -29.91 -22.27 -10.06
N VAL A 67 -28.98 -21.35 -10.29
CA VAL A 67 -28.40 -20.51 -9.23
C VAL A 67 -28.95 -19.11 -9.40
N ARG A 68 -29.86 -18.67 -8.53
CA ARG A 68 -30.44 -17.32 -8.57
C ARG A 68 -29.77 -16.40 -7.56
N ASP A 69 -29.65 -15.14 -7.95
CA ASP A 69 -29.26 -14.05 -7.09
C ASP A 69 -30.48 -13.25 -6.62
N THR A 70 -30.62 -13.05 -5.32
CA THR A 70 -31.64 -12.14 -4.77
C THR A 70 -31.13 -10.73 -4.52
N HIS A 71 -29.83 -10.47 -4.66
CA HIS A 71 -29.27 -9.14 -4.47
C HIS A 71 -29.72 -8.22 -5.60
N ARG A 72 -30.64 -7.31 -5.27
CA ARG A 72 -31.12 -6.27 -6.17
C ARG A 72 -30.01 -5.24 -6.31
N ASP A 73 -29.64 -4.87 -7.54
CA ASP A 73 -28.75 -3.72 -7.81
C ASP A 73 -29.36 -2.46 -7.16
N ALA A 74 -28.99 -2.18 -5.91
CA ALA A 74 -29.57 -1.12 -5.11
C ALA A 74 -29.08 0.29 -5.52
N ALA A 75 -28.50 0.42 -6.72
CA ALA A 75 -27.85 1.65 -7.17
C ALA A 75 -28.80 2.66 -7.86
N GLY A 76 -30.11 2.43 -7.98
CA GLY A 76 -30.93 3.24 -8.91
C GLY A 76 -32.34 3.67 -8.54
N SER A 77 -32.95 3.24 -7.44
CA SER A 77 -34.36 3.60 -7.18
C SER A 77 -34.59 4.18 -5.80
N SER A 78 -34.78 5.50 -5.76
CA SER A 78 -35.29 6.26 -4.61
C SER A 78 -36.65 5.70 -4.15
N PRO A 79 -36.88 5.48 -2.84
CA PRO A 79 -38.10 4.87 -2.35
C PRO A 79 -39.23 5.91 -2.30
N THR A 80 -40.14 5.89 -3.26
CA THR A 80 -41.44 6.56 -3.11
C THR A 80 -42.37 5.71 -2.23
N GLY A 81 -42.78 6.30 -1.11
CA GLY A 81 -43.54 5.63 -0.05
C GLY A 81 -44.95 5.23 -0.47
N GLY A 82 -45.25 3.94 -0.30
CA GLY A 82 -46.61 3.41 -0.34
C GLY A 82 -46.84 2.46 0.83
N LYS A 83 -47.70 2.86 1.77
CA LYS A 83 -48.16 1.99 2.87
C LYS A 83 -49.27 1.08 2.35
N GLY A 84 -49.07 -0.24 2.42
CA GLY A 84 -50.09 -1.25 2.10
C GLY A 84 -50.00 -2.44 3.05
N GLY A 85 -51.11 -2.78 3.70
CA GLY A 85 -51.21 -3.77 4.78
C GLY A 85 -50.90 -5.21 4.39
N ALA A 86 -50.40 -5.97 5.37
CA ALA A 86 -50.00 -7.36 5.23
C ALA A 86 -51.03 -8.31 5.85
N THR A 87 -51.42 -9.35 5.11
CA THR A 87 -52.00 -10.59 5.62
C THR A 87 -50.95 -11.71 5.61
N PRO A 88 -50.93 -12.62 6.61
CA PRO A 88 -49.93 -13.67 6.71
C PRO A 88 -50.38 -14.90 5.91
N ASN A 89 -49.66 -15.26 4.84
CA ASN A 89 -49.81 -16.55 4.19
C ASN A 89 -48.46 -17.03 3.63
N ALA A 90 -48.11 -18.27 4.00
CA ALA A 90 -47.00 -19.10 3.54
C ALA A 90 -45.60 -18.44 3.48
N THR A 91 -44.78 -18.78 4.46
CA THR A 91 -43.38 -18.39 4.63
C THR A 91 -42.52 -18.94 3.48
N SER A 92 -42.34 -18.17 2.40
CA SER A 92 -41.31 -18.45 1.38
C SER A 92 -39.93 -18.08 1.92
N CYS A 93 -38.88 -18.83 1.55
CA CYS A 93 -37.50 -18.55 1.96
C CYS A 93 -37.03 -17.14 1.56
N ALA A 94 -37.62 -16.56 0.51
CA ALA A 94 -37.46 -15.16 0.16
C ALA A 94 -38.56 -14.31 0.82
N GLY A 95 -38.19 -13.41 1.74
CA GLY A 95 -39.07 -12.32 2.16
C GLY A 95 -39.49 -11.51 0.93
N ARG A 96 -40.80 -11.43 0.67
CA ARG A 96 -41.40 -10.86 -0.56
C ARG A 96 -40.74 -9.54 -1.01
N GLN A 97 -39.95 -9.61 -2.08
CA GLN A 97 -39.98 -8.64 -3.18
C GLN A 97 -39.91 -9.41 -4.51
N ARG A 98 -41.07 -9.62 -5.17
CA ARG A 98 -41.14 -10.03 -6.58
C ARG A 98 -40.76 -8.82 -7.45
N GLY A 99 -39.47 -8.50 -7.51
CA GLY A 99 -38.93 -7.73 -8.63
C GLY A 99 -38.64 -8.70 -9.78
N THR A 100 -39.10 -8.40 -10.99
CA THR A 100 -38.69 -9.10 -12.22
C THR A 100 -37.25 -8.72 -12.59
N ALA A 101 -36.30 -8.91 -11.66
CA ALA A 101 -34.89 -8.84 -12.01
C ALA A 101 -34.63 -9.93 -13.06
N LYS A 102 -33.91 -9.59 -14.14
CA LYS A 102 -33.46 -10.57 -15.12
C LYS A 102 -32.46 -11.48 -14.40
N ASP A 103 -32.98 -12.57 -13.83
CA ASP A 103 -32.26 -13.52 -12.99
C ASP A 103 -30.97 -13.99 -13.68
N GLU A 104 -29.85 -13.82 -12.98
CA GLU A 104 -28.54 -14.34 -13.34
C GLU A 104 -28.47 -15.85 -13.10
N ALA A 105 -29.37 -16.59 -13.74
CA ALA A 105 -29.50 -18.02 -13.49
C ALA A 105 -28.43 -18.80 -14.25
N GLY A 106 -27.31 -19.11 -13.58
CA GLY A 106 -26.50 -20.26 -13.99
C GLY A 106 -27.40 -21.49 -14.02
N GLU A 107 -27.34 -22.28 -15.07
CA GLU A 107 -28.23 -23.42 -15.30
C GLU A 107 -27.39 -24.66 -15.55
N LEU A 108 -27.48 -25.63 -14.65
CA LEU A 108 -26.74 -26.89 -14.71
C LEU A 108 -27.72 -28.05 -14.92
N PHE A 109 -27.35 -28.98 -15.79
CA PHE A 109 -28.05 -30.24 -16.01
C PHE A 109 -27.20 -31.38 -15.47
N ILE A 110 -27.75 -32.10 -14.51
CA ILE A 110 -27.06 -33.20 -13.82
C ILE A 110 -27.70 -34.52 -14.25
N LYS A 111 -26.85 -35.44 -14.73
CA LYS A 111 -27.23 -36.80 -15.13
C LYS A 111 -26.25 -37.80 -14.51
N GLY A 112 -26.68 -39.05 -14.35
CA GLY A 112 -25.82 -40.15 -13.91
C GLY A 112 -26.17 -40.71 -12.54
N ASN A 113 -25.22 -41.30 -11.83
CA ASN A 113 -25.48 -41.94 -10.54
C ASN A 113 -24.32 -41.82 -9.54
N ILE A 114 -24.67 -41.89 -8.25
CA ILE A 114 -23.75 -42.03 -7.12
C ILE A 114 -24.09 -43.34 -6.41
N GLU A 115 -23.18 -44.32 -6.38
CA GLU A 115 -23.35 -45.47 -5.50
C GLU A 115 -23.01 -45.07 -4.07
N LEU A 116 -23.77 -45.58 -3.12
CA LEU A 116 -23.68 -45.29 -1.70
C LEU A 116 -23.36 -46.56 -0.91
N ASP A 117 -22.53 -46.40 0.11
CA ASP A 117 -22.41 -47.33 1.23
C ASP A 117 -22.99 -46.64 2.47
N GLY A 118 -24.22 -47.02 2.84
CA GLY A 118 -25.03 -46.24 3.78
C GLY A 118 -25.38 -44.85 3.22
N LEU A 119 -24.85 -43.80 3.87
CA LEU A 119 -24.97 -42.40 3.43
C LEU A 119 -23.68 -41.87 2.79
N THR A 120 -22.63 -42.69 2.72
CA THR A 120 -21.34 -42.28 2.18
C THR A 120 -21.22 -42.65 0.70
N PRO A 121 -20.80 -41.73 -0.18
CA PRO A 121 -20.52 -42.07 -1.57
C PRO A 121 -19.42 -43.14 -1.68
N LYS A 122 -19.74 -44.21 -2.42
CA LYS A 122 -18.85 -45.31 -2.75
C LYS A 122 -18.29 -45.19 -4.17
N SER A 123 -19.10 -44.74 -5.13
CA SER A 123 -18.64 -44.46 -6.48
C SER A 123 -19.46 -43.35 -7.13
N TRP A 124 -18.84 -42.68 -8.09
CA TRP A 124 -19.39 -41.52 -8.79
C TRP A 124 -19.39 -41.82 -10.29
N ALA A 125 -20.48 -41.46 -10.95
CA ALA A 125 -20.62 -41.47 -12.39
C ALA A 125 -21.63 -40.38 -12.79
N LEU A 126 -21.29 -39.11 -12.55
CA LEU A 126 -22.12 -37.96 -12.88
C LEU A 126 -21.54 -37.18 -14.06
N LEU A 127 -22.45 -36.63 -14.85
CA LEU A 127 -22.19 -35.67 -15.91
C LEU A 127 -22.94 -34.38 -15.59
N VAL A 128 -22.23 -33.26 -15.68
CA VAL A 128 -22.78 -31.93 -15.44
C VAL A 128 -22.55 -31.06 -16.66
N GLU A 129 -23.63 -30.60 -17.27
CA GLU A 129 -23.63 -29.76 -18.47
C GLU A 129 -24.22 -28.38 -18.15
N GLY A 130 -23.89 -27.36 -18.94
CA GLY A 130 -24.56 -26.06 -18.90
C GLY A 130 -23.67 -24.91 -18.43
N LYS A 131 -24.23 -23.99 -17.65
CA LYS A 131 -23.58 -22.72 -17.25
C LYS A 131 -23.34 -22.66 -15.75
N LEU A 132 -22.08 -22.48 -15.39
CA LEU A 132 -21.62 -22.29 -14.03
C LEU A 132 -21.80 -20.82 -13.63
N ALA A 133 -22.65 -20.54 -12.65
CA ALA A 133 -22.70 -19.22 -12.03
C ALA A 133 -21.45 -18.98 -11.18
N GLY A 134 -20.80 -17.84 -11.36
CA GLY A 134 -19.65 -17.42 -10.55
C GLY A 134 -19.97 -17.44 -9.05
N LYS A 135 -21.23 -17.22 -8.65
CA LYS A 135 -21.65 -17.21 -7.25
C LYS A 135 -21.41 -18.53 -6.52
N MET A 136 -21.35 -19.63 -7.25
CA MET A 136 -20.95 -20.91 -6.66
C MET A 136 -19.51 -20.87 -6.12
N LEU A 137 -18.62 -20.04 -6.68
CA LEU A 137 -17.29 -19.80 -6.11
C LEU A 137 -17.39 -19.14 -4.72
N GLY A 138 -18.37 -18.25 -4.50
CA GLY A 138 -18.61 -17.67 -3.19
C GLY A 138 -19.05 -18.69 -2.14
N LEU A 139 -19.73 -19.78 -2.55
CA LEU A 139 -20.11 -20.88 -1.67
C LEU A 139 -18.92 -21.78 -1.34
N LEU A 140 -18.03 -22.02 -2.31
CA LEU A 140 -16.87 -22.90 -2.17
C LEU A 140 -15.68 -22.22 -1.48
N ALA A 141 -15.55 -20.89 -1.64
CA ALA A 141 -14.40 -20.12 -1.18
C ALA A 141 -14.84 -18.85 -0.44
N LYS A 142 -15.83 -18.96 0.46
CA LYS A 142 -16.44 -17.85 1.22
C LYS A 142 -15.42 -16.94 1.93
N ASP A 143 -14.30 -17.51 2.36
CA ASP A 143 -13.25 -16.81 3.12
C ASP A 143 -12.27 -16.08 2.20
N GLN A 144 -12.27 -16.38 0.90
CA GLN A 144 -11.37 -15.79 -0.10
C GLN A 144 -12.10 -14.82 -1.03
N ILE A 145 -13.37 -15.10 -1.35
CA ILE A 145 -14.17 -14.37 -2.32
C ILE A 145 -15.37 -13.75 -1.60
N SER A 146 -15.57 -12.44 -1.73
CA SER A 146 -16.77 -11.77 -1.21
C SER A 146 -17.93 -11.84 -2.18
N GLN A 147 -17.66 -11.72 -3.48
CA GLN A 147 -18.66 -11.73 -4.54
C GLN A 147 -18.08 -12.36 -5.80
N ALA A 148 -18.92 -13.05 -6.56
CA ALA A 148 -18.54 -13.54 -7.88
C ALA A 148 -19.72 -13.60 -8.87
N PRO A 149 -20.23 -12.47 -9.40
CA PRO A 149 -21.30 -12.53 -10.40
C PRO A 149 -20.77 -13.01 -11.77
N GLY A 150 -21.69 -13.25 -12.71
CA GLY A 150 -21.37 -13.69 -14.07
C GLY A 150 -21.40 -15.21 -14.26
N LEU A 151 -21.15 -15.65 -15.50
CA LEU A 151 -21.35 -17.03 -15.96
C LEU A 151 -20.13 -17.56 -16.72
N ALA A 152 -19.81 -18.84 -16.53
CA ALA A 152 -18.91 -19.61 -17.40
C ALA A 152 -19.70 -20.76 -18.02
N THR A 153 -19.34 -21.13 -19.24
CA THR A 153 -19.96 -22.25 -19.95
C THR A 153 -19.11 -23.50 -19.78
N ILE A 154 -19.73 -24.62 -19.42
CA ILE A 154 -19.10 -25.94 -19.46
C ILE A 154 -19.11 -26.40 -20.92
N GLN A 155 -17.93 -26.62 -21.49
CA GLN A 155 -17.80 -27.13 -22.85
C GLN A 155 -17.89 -28.66 -22.84
N GLY A 156 -19.02 -29.19 -23.33
CA GLY A 156 -19.35 -30.61 -23.19
C GLY A 156 -19.83 -30.91 -21.77
N ASP A 157 -19.25 -31.95 -21.15
CA ASP A 157 -19.66 -32.42 -19.84
C ASP A 157 -18.52 -32.24 -18.83
N LEU A 158 -18.83 -31.67 -17.66
CA LEU A 158 -18.00 -31.80 -16.48
C LEU A 158 -18.29 -33.16 -15.85
N GLN A 159 -17.31 -34.06 -15.91
CA GLN A 159 -17.42 -35.43 -15.43
C GLN A 159 -17.01 -35.51 -13.97
N LEU A 160 -17.85 -36.12 -13.13
CA LEU A 160 -17.54 -36.47 -11.75
C LEU A 160 -17.57 -38.00 -11.63
N THR A 161 -16.39 -38.61 -11.66
CA THR A 161 -16.25 -40.08 -11.74
C THR A 161 -15.38 -40.64 -10.61
N GLY A 162 -15.22 -41.96 -10.52
CA GLY A 162 -14.26 -42.61 -9.62
C GLY A 162 -14.87 -43.19 -8.35
N LYS A 163 -14.02 -43.76 -7.50
CA LYS A 163 -14.42 -44.48 -6.27
C LYS A 163 -14.12 -43.67 -5.01
N GLY A 164 -14.86 -43.96 -3.93
CA GLY A 164 -14.69 -43.36 -2.61
C GLY A 164 -15.53 -42.11 -2.36
N PRO A 165 -15.30 -41.42 -1.24
CA PRO A 165 -16.16 -40.33 -0.76
C PRO A 165 -16.03 -39.02 -1.54
N ARG A 166 -15.06 -38.91 -2.45
CA ARG A 166 -14.84 -37.75 -3.32
C ARG A 166 -14.87 -38.23 -4.79
N PRO A 167 -15.35 -37.44 -5.76
CA PRO A 167 -15.19 -37.73 -7.18
C PRO A 167 -13.85 -37.23 -7.72
N THR A 168 -13.41 -37.83 -8.82
CA THR A 168 -12.46 -37.28 -9.80
C THR A 168 -13.27 -36.34 -10.69
N ILE A 169 -12.78 -35.12 -10.87
CA ILE A 169 -13.38 -34.07 -11.69
C ILE A 169 -12.56 -33.92 -12.96
N ALA A 170 -13.21 -33.94 -14.12
CA ALA A 170 -12.60 -33.67 -15.43
C ALA A 170 -13.55 -32.84 -16.31
N GLY A 171 -13.09 -31.76 -16.93
CA GLY A 171 -13.89 -31.00 -17.89
C GLY A 171 -13.34 -29.61 -18.21
N THR A 172 -13.97 -28.95 -19.17
CA THR A 172 -13.50 -27.68 -19.74
C THR A 172 -14.49 -26.56 -19.45
N LEU A 173 -13.98 -25.42 -18.98
CA LEU A 173 -14.73 -24.19 -18.79
C LEU A 173 -14.30 -23.12 -19.80
N VAL A 174 -15.29 -22.49 -20.42
CA VAL A 174 -15.10 -21.41 -21.41
C VAL A 174 -15.69 -20.12 -20.84
N PHE A 175 -14.89 -19.06 -20.86
CA PHE A 175 -15.27 -17.73 -20.36
C PHE A 175 -15.66 -16.74 -21.46
N ASP A 176 -15.53 -17.14 -22.74
CA ASP A 176 -15.92 -16.26 -23.84
C ASP A 176 -17.41 -15.95 -23.81
N PRO A 177 -17.79 -14.69 -24.01
CA PRO A 177 -19.19 -14.37 -24.21
C PRO A 177 -19.69 -15.00 -25.52
N PRO A 178 -20.94 -15.48 -25.56
CA PRO A 178 -21.52 -15.97 -26.79
C PRO A 178 -21.53 -14.86 -27.87
N PRO A 179 -21.35 -15.22 -29.15
CA PRO A 179 -21.33 -14.25 -30.23
C PRO A 179 -22.69 -13.52 -30.33
N PRO A 180 -22.74 -12.28 -30.85
CA PRO A 180 -24.01 -11.60 -31.10
C PRO A 180 -24.85 -12.43 -32.08
N CYS A 181 -26.17 -12.50 -31.84
CA CYS A 181 -27.08 -13.18 -32.75
C CYS A 181 -27.08 -12.48 -34.11
N GLY A 182 -26.60 -13.19 -35.14
CA GLY A 182 -26.79 -12.80 -36.52
C GLY A 182 -28.24 -13.02 -36.97
N PRO A 183 -28.65 -12.43 -38.11
CA PRO A 183 -29.98 -12.66 -38.69
C PRO A 183 -30.23 -14.14 -39.03
N ASP A 184 -29.15 -14.89 -39.30
CA ASP A 184 -29.18 -16.30 -39.71
C ASP A 184 -28.69 -17.26 -38.60
N ALA A 185 -28.74 -16.85 -37.32
CA ALA A 185 -28.32 -17.73 -36.23
C ALA A 185 -29.17 -19.02 -36.26
N ALA A 186 -28.51 -20.16 -36.52
CA ALA A 186 -29.18 -21.45 -36.58
C ALA A 186 -29.91 -21.74 -35.26
N GLU A 187 -31.09 -22.33 -35.35
CA GLU A 187 -31.88 -22.72 -34.20
C GLU A 187 -31.05 -23.62 -33.27
N GLY A 188 -30.86 -23.20 -32.02
CA GLY A 188 -30.05 -23.92 -31.03
C GLY A 188 -28.61 -23.43 -30.85
N VAL A 189 -28.11 -22.51 -31.70
CA VAL A 189 -26.80 -21.87 -31.45
C VAL A 189 -26.97 -20.79 -30.39
N GLU A 190 -26.19 -20.89 -29.32
CA GLU A 190 -26.22 -19.90 -28.26
C GLU A 190 -25.61 -18.58 -28.74
N CYS A 191 -26.42 -17.53 -28.77
CA CYS A 191 -26.01 -16.21 -29.18
C CYS A 191 -26.59 -15.13 -28.28
N ARG A 192 -25.89 -14.01 -28.19
CA ARG A 192 -26.26 -12.85 -27.37
C ARG A 192 -27.26 -11.97 -28.11
N LYS A 193 -28.38 -11.63 -27.47
CA LYS A 193 -29.43 -10.81 -28.11
C LYS A 193 -28.93 -9.37 -28.35
N PRO A 194 -29.47 -8.66 -29.36
CA PRO A 194 -29.16 -7.24 -29.54
C PRO A 194 -29.45 -6.43 -28.27
N GLY A 195 -28.46 -5.65 -27.81
CA GLY A 195 -28.54 -4.84 -26.58
C GLY A 195 -28.20 -5.59 -25.28
N GLU A 196 -27.95 -6.89 -25.33
CA GLU A 196 -27.44 -7.64 -24.18
C GLU A 196 -25.92 -7.46 -24.07
N GLN A 197 -25.44 -7.01 -22.91
CA GLN A 197 -24.01 -6.85 -22.66
C GLN A 197 -23.40 -8.19 -22.22
N PRO A 198 -22.14 -8.48 -22.60
CA PRO A 198 -21.43 -9.65 -22.09
C PRO A 198 -21.28 -9.51 -20.57
N ARG A 199 -21.57 -10.58 -19.84
CA ARG A 199 -21.41 -10.62 -18.39
C ARG A 199 -20.24 -11.54 -18.04
N PRO A 200 -19.01 -11.01 -18.00
CA PRO A 200 -17.86 -11.79 -17.57
C PRO A 200 -18.08 -12.34 -16.16
N ILE A 201 -17.40 -13.43 -15.81
CA ILE A 201 -17.28 -13.79 -14.39
C ILE A 201 -16.46 -12.71 -13.73
N THR A 202 -17.08 -11.95 -12.85
CA THR A 202 -16.38 -11.06 -11.95
C THR A 202 -16.10 -11.81 -10.66
N ILE A 203 -14.94 -11.58 -10.06
CA ILE A 203 -14.56 -12.04 -8.73
C ILE A 203 -14.10 -10.83 -7.94
N LEU A 204 -14.56 -10.71 -6.69
CA LEU A 204 -14.06 -9.74 -5.73
C LEU A 204 -13.32 -10.48 -4.61
N PRO A 205 -11.98 -10.63 -4.71
CA PRO A 205 -11.19 -11.26 -3.66
C PRO A 205 -11.16 -10.36 -2.44
N ARG A 206 -11.39 -10.94 -1.26
CA ARG A 206 -11.40 -10.19 0.01
C ARG A 206 -10.08 -9.48 0.28
N LEU A 207 -8.97 -10.07 -0.16
CA LEU A 207 -7.62 -9.53 0.01
C LEU A 207 -7.30 -8.36 -0.94
N LEU A 208 -7.78 -8.40 -2.19
CA LEU A 208 -7.35 -7.46 -3.22
C LEU A 208 -8.19 -6.18 -3.26
N ARG A 209 -9.42 -6.19 -2.70
CA ARG A 209 -10.38 -5.07 -2.73
C ARG A 209 -10.59 -4.47 -4.12
N LYS A 210 -10.22 -5.20 -5.17
CA LYS A 210 -10.38 -4.84 -6.57
C LYS A 210 -11.14 -5.95 -7.25
N GLU A 211 -12.05 -5.52 -8.11
CA GLU A 211 -12.80 -6.40 -8.98
C GLU A 211 -11.87 -7.01 -10.03
N ILE A 212 -11.96 -8.32 -10.24
CA ILE A 212 -11.29 -9.05 -11.32
C ILE A 212 -12.37 -9.64 -12.21
N ALA A 213 -12.51 -9.16 -13.45
CA ALA A 213 -13.49 -9.68 -14.39
C ALA A 213 -12.79 -10.55 -15.46
N ILE A 214 -13.16 -11.82 -15.56
CA ILE A 214 -12.67 -12.76 -16.57
C ILE A 214 -13.48 -12.58 -17.84
N THR A 215 -12.90 -11.94 -18.85
CA THR A 215 -13.57 -11.51 -20.08
C THR A 215 -13.54 -12.54 -21.21
N GLY A 216 -12.65 -13.54 -21.10
CA GLY A 216 -12.52 -14.59 -22.11
C GLY A 216 -11.44 -15.61 -21.77
N GLY A 217 -11.36 -16.66 -22.57
CA GLY A 217 -10.39 -17.75 -22.43
C GLY A 217 -11.01 -19.09 -22.08
N THR A 218 -10.14 -20.10 -21.93
CA THR A 218 -10.57 -21.48 -21.71
C THR A 218 -9.64 -22.16 -20.71
N ILE A 219 -10.22 -22.80 -19.69
CA ILE A 219 -9.48 -23.62 -18.73
C ILE A 219 -9.99 -25.05 -18.74
N GLU A 220 -9.11 -25.97 -18.43
CA GLU A 220 -9.41 -27.38 -18.21
C GLU A 220 -9.16 -27.71 -16.74
N ILE A 221 -10.04 -28.51 -16.16
CA ILE A 221 -9.96 -28.97 -14.78
C ILE A 221 -9.82 -30.47 -14.82
N GLU A 222 -8.79 -31.00 -14.16
CA GLU A 222 -8.55 -32.43 -14.02
C GLU A 222 -8.21 -32.77 -12.57
N THR A 223 -8.43 -34.01 -12.17
CA THR A 223 -8.00 -34.51 -10.86
C THR A 223 -6.80 -35.41 -11.02
N GLU A 224 -5.68 -35.00 -10.45
CA GLU A 224 -4.48 -35.83 -10.35
C GLU A 224 -4.51 -36.57 -9.00
N THR A 225 -4.33 -37.90 -9.05
CA THR A 225 -4.26 -38.73 -7.84
C THR A 225 -2.83 -39.21 -7.66
N ALA A 226 -2.20 -38.81 -6.55
CA ALA A 226 -0.86 -39.24 -6.19
C ALA A 226 -0.83 -39.65 -4.72
N ASN A 227 -0.42 -40.89 -4.42
CA ASN A 227 -0.25 -41.41 -3.06
C ASN A 227 -1.48 -41.22 -2.14
N ASP A 228 -2.68 -41.59 -2.62
CA ASP A 228 -3.97 -41.39 -1.92
C ASP A 228 -4.38 -39.93 -1.66
N GLN A 229 -3.56 -38.95 -2.04
CA GLN A 229 -3.93 -37.54 -2.03
C GLN A 229 -4.48 -37.14 -3.39
N ARG A 230 -5.57 -36.36 -3.35
CA ARG A 230 -6.20 -35.79 -4.55
C ARG A 230 -5.79 -34.35 -4.71
N ALA A 231 -5.30 -34.04 -5.89
CA ALA A 231 -5.03 -32.69 -6.32
C ALA A 231 -5.93 -32.34 -7.52
N TYR A 232 -6.39 -31.10 -7.58
CA TYR A 232 -7.15 -30.58 -8.71
C TYR A 232 -6.24 -29.68 -9.51
N LYS A 233 -5.98 -30.04 -10.77
CA LYS A 233 -5.18 -29.27 -11.68
C LYS A 233 -6.07 -28.46 -12.60
N VAL A 234 -5.86 -27.15 -12.60
CA VAL A 234 -6.51 -26.20 -13.50
C VAL A 234 -5.47 -25.76 -14.51
N THR A 235 -5.66 -26.09 -15.78
CA THR A 235 -4.76 -25.76 -16.88
C THR A 235 -5.39 -24.71 -17.78
N VAL A 236 -4.62 -23.71 -18.18
CA VAL A 236 -5.01 -22.68 -19.16
C VAL A 236 -4.79 -23.25 -20.55
N VAL A 237 -5.87 -23.63 -21.22
CA VAL A 237 -5.85 -24.21 -22.57
C VAL A 237 -5.78 -23.12 -23.63
N ARG A 238 -6.41 -21.97 -23.37
CA ARG A 238 -6.34 -20.77 -24.18
C ARG A 238 -6.26 -19.56 -23.28
N ASP A 239 -5.49 -18.57 -23.70
CA ASP A 239 -5.26 -17.32 -22.99
C ASP A 239 -6.50 -16.82 -22.25
N VAL A 240 -6.37 -16.69 -20.93
CA VAL A 240 -7.44 -16.19 -20.06
C VAL A 240 -7.26 -14.69 -19.92
N GLN A 241 -8.22 -13.95 -20.48
CA GLN A 241 -8.24 -12.50 -20.45
C GLN A 241 -9.05 -12.03 -19.24
N MET A 242 -8.48 -11.08 -18.52
CA MET A 242 -9.07 -10.50 -17.31
C MET A 242 -8.93 -8.99 -17.34
N SER A 243 -9.85 -8.29 -16.68
CA SER A 243 -9.69 -6.88 -16.32
C SER A 243 -9.65 -6.72 -14.80
N ILE A 244 -8.84 -5.77 -14.32
CA ILE A 244 -8.69 -5.46 -12.90
C ILE A 244 -9.16 -4.03 -12.65
N GLY A 245 -10.20 -3.86 -11.84
CA GLY A 245 -10.79 -2.56 -11.52
C GLY A 245 -11.38 -1.83 -12.72
N GLY A 246 -11.72 -2.53 -13.80
CA GLY A 246 -12.38 -1.98 -14.99
C GLY A 246 -11.47 -1.27 -16.00
N GLU A 247 -10.18 -1.06 -15.69
CA GLU A 247 -9.27 -0.28 -16.55
C GLU A 247 -8.08 -1.10 -17.06
N GLY A 248 -7.38 -1.81 -16.15
CA GLY A 248 -6.19 -2.59 -16.51
C GLY A 248 -6.55 -3.98 -17.03
N THR A 249 -5.81 -4.49 -18.01
CA THR A 249 -6.00 -5.83 -18.57
C THR A 249 -4.88 -6.77 -18.15
N VAL A 250 -5.22 -8.02 -17.86
CA VAL A 250 -4.26 -9.10 -17.58
C VAL A 250 -4.60 -10.27 -18.49
N THR A 251 -3.60 -10.86 -19.10
CA THR A 251 -3.74 -12.09 -19.89
C THR A 251 -2.86 -13.16 -19.27
N VAL A 252 -3.47 -14.24 -18.80
CA VAL A 252 -2.73 -15.45 -18.41
C VAL A 252 -2.56 -16.29 -19.66
N LEU A 253 -1.30 -16.54 -20.02
CA LEU A 253 -0.93 -17.22 -21.25
C LEU A 253 -1.24 -18.72 -21.18
N GLU A 254 -1.49 -19.31 -22.34
CA GLU A 254 -1.66 -20.75 -22.53
C GLU A 254 -0.54 -21.60 -21.91
N ASN A 255 -0.88 -22.85 -21.59
CA ASN A 255 -0.01 -23.85 -20.94
C ASN A 255 0.35 -23.52 -19.48
N GLY A 256 -0.22 -22.45 -18.90
CA GLY A 256 -0.15 -22.22 -17.47
C GLY A 256 -1.01 -23.22 -16.69
N PHE A 257 -0.65 -23.55 -15.45
CA PHE A 257 -1.48 -24.39 -14.59
C PHE A 257 -1.38 -24.03 -13.10
N VAL A 258 -2.40 -24.44 -12.34
CA VAL A 258 -2.44 -24.40 -10.88
C VAL A 258 -2.93 -25.76 -10.38
N GLU A 259 -2.13 -26.43 -9.55
CA GLU A 259 -2.47 -27.64 -8.81
C GLU A 259 -2.92 -27.25 -7.40
N LEU A 260 -4.16 -27.57 -7.05
CA LEU A 260 -4.76 -27.32 -5.74
C LEU A 260 -4.85 -28.61 -4.93
N ARG A 261 -4.33 -28.60 -3.71
CA ARG A 261 -4.47 -29.68 -2.73
C ARG A 261 -5.21 -29.16 -1.51
N ASP A 262 -6.35 -29.77 -1.21
CA ASP A 262 -7.26 -29.33 -0.13
C ASP A 262 -7.58 -27.83 -0.17
N GLY A 263 -7.73 -27.28 -1.38
CA GLY A 263 -8.04 -25.86 -1.62
C GLY A 263 -6.84 -24.91 -1.60
N ASN A 264 -5.64 -25.39 -1.28
CA ASN A 264 -4.42 -24.59 -1.28
C ASN A 264 -3.57 -24.87 -2.53
N PRO A 265 -2.87 -23.87 -3.10
CA PRO A 265 -2.01 -24.07 -4.25
C PRO A 265 -0.78 -24.90 -3.88
N ALA A 266 -0.71 -26.15 -4.32
CA ALA A 266 0.43 -27.05 -4.10
C ALA A 266 1.52 -26.83 -5.15
N LYS A 267 1.15 -26.68 -6.42
CA LYS A 267 2.06 -26.33 -7.52
C LYS A 267 1.39 -25.31 -8.42
N LEU A 268 2.17 -24.46 -9.07
CA LEU A 268 1.65 -23.62 -10.14
C LEU A 268 2.76 -23.21 -11.07
N ASN A 269 2.41 -22.93 -12.31
CA ASN A 269 3.28 -22.30 -13.28
C ASN A 269 2.38 -21.45 -14.19
N LEU A 270 2.39 -20.15 -14.00
CA LEU A 270 1.57 -19.20 -14.72
C LEU A 270 2.49 -18.20 -15.40
N ARG A 271 2.20 -17.88 -16.66
CA ARG A 271 2.81 -16.75 -17.34
C ARG A 271 1.74 -15.72 -17.60
N LEU A 272 2.02 -14.46 -17.31
CA LEU A 272 1.07 -13.38 -17.52
C LEU A 272 1.71 -12.18 -18.21
N ASP A 273 0.89 -11.53 -19.03
CA ASP A 273 1.08 -10.18 -19.52
C ASP A 273 0.02 -9.29 -18.88
N ALA A 274 0.39 -8.06 -18.56
CA ALA A 274 -0.55 -7.07 -18.03
C ALA A 274 -0.28 -5.69 -18.61
N ASP A 275 -1.35 -4.99 -18.94
CA ASP A 275 -1.29 -3.66 -19.52
C ASP A 275 -2.17 -2.70 -18.72
N SER A 276 -1.63 -1.51 -18.48
CA SER A 276 -2.32 -0.39 -17.84
C SER A 276 -2.87 -0.71 -16.45
N LEU A 277 -2.12 -1.47 -15.64
CA LEU A 277 -2.49 -1.74 -14.25
C LEU A 277 -2.28 -0.48 -13.40
N ALA A 278 -3.38 0.17 -13.04
CA ALA A 278 -3.36 1.31 -12.13
C ALA A 278 -3.31 0.85 -10.66
N TYR A 279 -2.42 1.42 -9.87
CA TYR A 279 -2.38 1.31 -8.42
C TYR A 279 -2.44 2.69 -7.79
N GLN A 280 -3.42 2.90 -6.92
CA GLN A 280 -3.68 4.20 -6.29
C GLN A 280 -3.78 4.04 -4.77
N GLN A 281 -2.98 4.83 -4.07
CA GLN A 281 -3.16 5.18 -2.67
C GLN A 281 -3.63 6.63 -2.61
N PRO A 282 -4.89 6.90 -2.20
CA PRO A 282 -5.47 8.25 -2.24
C PRO A 282 -4.55 9.30 -1.63
N GLY A 283 -4.24 10.33 -2.43
CA GLY A 283 -3.42 11.47 -2.03
C GLY A 283 -1.91 11.21 -1.90
N LYS A 284 -1.43 9.97 -2.03
CA LYS A 284 -0.03 9.59 -1.74
C LYS A 284 0.69 8.92 -2.90
N LEU A 285 0.08 7.97 -3.59
CA LEU A 285 0.75 7.21 -4.66
C LEU A 285 -0.23 6.93 -5.79
N ASP A 286 0.18 7.17 -7.01
CA ASP A 286 -0.54 6.78 -8.22
C ASP A 286 0.49 6.23 -9.20
N VAL A 287 0.30 5.01 -9.68
CA VAL A 287 1.24 4.34 -10.57
C VAL A 287 0.47 3.56 -11.63
N LEU A 288 0.88 3.75 -12.88
CA LEU A 288 0.42 2.96 -14.01
C LEU A 288 1.53 2.00 -14.45
N VAL A 289 1.24 0.70 -14.42
CA VAL A 289 2.22 -0.36 -14.61
C VAL A 289 1.83 -1.27 -15.77
N ASN A 290 2.80 -1.63 -16.60
CA ASN A 290 2.71 -2.80 -17.48
C ASN A 290 3.61 -3.91 -16.98
N ALA A 291 3.22 -5.14 -17.22
CA ALA A 291 4.02 -6.32 -16.93
C ALA A 291 4.09 -7.18 -18.20
N LYS A 292 5.28 -7.65 -18.54
CA LYS A 292 5.48 -8.53 -19.70
C LYS A 292 6.20 -9.79 -19.29
N ARG A 293 5.65 -10.92 -19.69
CA ARG A 293 6.14 -12.28 -19.48
C ARG A 293 6.48 -12.52 -18.01
N VAL A 294 5.60 -12.10 -17.12
CA VAL A 294 5.76 -12.40 -15.70
C VAL A 294 5.45 -13.87 -15.47
N SER A 295 6.45 -14.63 -15.07
CA SER A 295 6.36 -16.03 -14.69
C SER A 295 6.17 -16.11 -13.17
N ILE A 296 5.07 -16.71 -12.74
CA ILE A 296 4.79 -17.06 -11.36
C ILE A 296 4.85 -18.58 -11.28
N SER A 297 5.75 -19.14 -10.49
CA SER A 297 5.92 -20.58 -10.40
C SER A 297 6.14 -21.05 -8.97
N ARG A 298 5.63 -22.24 -8.68
CA ARG A 298 5.83 -22.94 -7.42
C ARG A 298 6.00 -24.43 -7.74
N ARG A 299 7.15 -24.99 -7.38
CA ARG A 299 7.51 -26.37 -7.72
C ARG A 299 6.76 -27.41 -6.91
N ASP A 300 6.52 -27.13 -5.62
CA ASP A 300 5.78 -27.98 -4.69
C ASP A 300 5.24 -27.18 -3.49
N GLU A 301 4.50 -27.85 -2.61
CA GLU A 301 3.81 -27.27 -1.45
C GLU A 301 4.76 -26.71 -0.38
N HIS A 302 6.04 -27.07 -0.41
CA HIS A 302 7.07 -26.57 0.51
C HIS A 302 8.00 -25.54 -0.15
N ALA A 303 8.04 -25.50 -1.48
CA ALA A 303 8.77 -24.48 -2.23
C ALA A 303 8.13 -23.09 -2.05
N ASN A 304 8.99 -22.07 -2.07
CA ASN A 304 8.58 -20.68 -2.17
C ASN A 304 7.94 -20.39 -3.53
N LEU A 305 7.14 -19.33 -3.58
CA LEU A 305 6.60 -18.81 -4.83
C LEU A 305 7.71 -18.02 -5.54
N GLU A 306 8.12 -18.45 -6.72
CA GLU A 306 9.11 -17.76 -7.54
C GLU A 306 8.38 -16.83 -8.53
N VAL A 307 8.71 -15.54 -8.55
CA VAL A 307 8.11 -14.52 -9.43
C VAL A 307 9.22 -13.82 -10.22
N SER A 308 9.22 -13.99 -11.54
CA SER A 308 10.21 -13.39 -12.42
C SER A 308 9.57 -12.75 -13.66
N GLY A 309 10.26 -11.82 -14.31
CA GLY A 309 9.75 -11.17 -15.52
C GLY A 309 10.13 -9.70 -15.60
N ARG A 310 9.43 -8.95 -16.46
CA ARG A 310 9.67 -7.51 -16.64
C ARG A 310 8.44 -6.70 -16.25
N ILE A 311 8.67 -5.66 -15.46
CA ILE A 311 7.68 -4.68 -15.04
C ILE A 311 8.12 -3.33 -15.56
N SER A 312 7.19 -2.56 -16.12
CA SER A 312 7.44 -1.21 -16.60
C SER A 312 6.48 -0.22 -15.93
N VAL A 313 7.01 0.75 -15.21
CA VAL A 313 6.24 1.90 -14.71
C VAL A 313 6.14 2.91 -15.85
N ILE A 314 4.94 3.07 -16.42
CA ILE A 314 4.70 3.97 -17.56
C ILE A 314 4.67 5.42 -17.08
N ASP A 315 3.85 5.67 -16.07
CA ASP A 315 3.71 6.96 -15.42
C ASP A 315 3.39 6.71 -13.94
N GLY A 316 3.76 7.66 -13.10
CA GLY A 316 3.42 7.58 -11.70
C GLY A 316 3.86 8.81 -10.94
N PHE A 317 3.26 9.02 -9.78
CA PHE A 317 3.75 10.00 -8.84
C PHE A 317 3.61 9.52 -7.40
N TYR A 318 4.56 9.94 -6.57
CA TYR A 318 4.49 9.83 -5.13
C TYR A 318 4.38 11.24 -4.54
N ARG A 319 3.37 11.48 -3.72
CA ARG A 319 3.17 12.74 -3.01
C ARG A 319 3.37 12.54 -1.51
N GLN A 320 4.28 13.31 -0.94
CA GLN A 320 4.45 13.43 0.49
C GLN A 320 4.83 14.86 0.82
N ASP A 321 3.89 15.61 1.39
CA ASP A 321 4.15 16.98 1.81
C ASP A 321 5.13 16.96 3.01
N PHE A 322 6.09 17.88 2.99
CA PHE A 322 7.08 18.03 4.05
C PHE A 322 6.53 18.94 5.14
N GLU A 323 6.27 18.36 6.30
CA GLU A 323 5.99 19.10 7.52
C GLU A 323 7.24 19.09 8.40
N ILE A 324 7.76 20.27 8.72
CA ILE A 324 8.88 20.45 9.65
C ILE A 324 8.65 19.69 10.97
N THR A 325 7.41 19.71 11.46
CA THR A 325 6.99 19.07 12.71
C THR A 325 7.07 17.54 12.66
N GLU A 326 6.98 16.93 11.47
CA GLU A 326 7.09 15.48 11.28
C GLU A 326 8.54 14.97 11.34
N GLY A 327 9.55 15.82 11.10
CA GLY A 327 10.96 15.44 11.29
C GLY A 327 11.35 15.22 12.76
N ILE A 328 10.53 15.75 13.70
CA ILE A 328 10.82 15.77 15.14
C ILE A 328 9.90 14.81 15.90
N ARG A 329 8.73 14.50 15.34
CA ARG A 329 7.86 13.43 15.83
C ARG A 329 8.16 12.18 15.04
N SER A 330 8.70 11.13 15.67
CA SER A 330 8.69 9.80 15.07
C SER A 330 7.26 9.50 14.63
N LEU A 331 7.03 9.48 13.32
CA LEU A 331 5.73 9.42 12.67
C LEU A 331 4.94 8.18 13.12
N GLY A 332 4.10 8.34 14.12
CA GLY A 332 2.85 7.59 14.20
C GLY A 332 1.91 8.20 13.19
N SER A 333 1.92 7.73 11.94
CA SER A 333 0.87 8.05 10.99
C SER A 333 -0.47 7.66 11.64
N ASN A 334 -1.36 8.63 11.88
CA ASN A 334 -2.68 8.38 12.47
C ASN A 334 -3.65 7.69 11.48
N ALA A 335 -3.23 7.44 10.24
CA ALA A 335 -3.95 6.54 9.36
C ALA A 335 -3.62 5.10 9.77
N PRO A 336 -4.63 4.23 9.99
CA PRO A 336 -4.37 2.81 10.17
C PRO A 336 -3.47 2.34 9.03
N PRO A 337 -2.30 1.75 9.30
CA PRO A 337 -1.42 1.29 8.25
C PRO A 337 -2.22 0.33 7.37
N VAL A 338 -2.33 0.65 6.08
CA VAL A 338 -2.91 -0.29 5.12
C VAL A 338 -1.96 -1.46 5.09
N THR A 339 -2.34 -2.56 5.74
CA THR A 339 -1.55 -3.79 5.74
C THR A 339 -1.34 -4.21 4.29
N PRO A 340 -0.08 -4.28 3.82
CA PRO A 340 0.21 -4.73 2.48
C PRO A 340 -0.40 -6.11 2.21
N VAL A 341 -0.79 -6.37 0.96
CA VAL A 341 -1.44 -7.64 0.59
C VAL A 341 -0.56 -8.85 0.90
N TRP A 342 0.77 -8.70 0.79
CA TRP A 342 1.74 -9.75 1.10
C TRP A 342 1.89 -10.03 2.60
N ASP A 343 1.42 -9.15 3.48
CA ASP A 343 1.39 -9.42 4.91
C ASP A 343 0.19 -10.29 5.32
N ALA A 344 -0.87 -10.27 4.51
CA ALA A 344 -2.04 -11.12 4.72
C ALA A 344 -1.83 -12.58 4.27
N SER A 345 -0.78 -12.88 3.50
CA SER A 345 -0.49 -14.22 2.98
C SER A 345 0.99 -14.54 3.07
N SER A 346 1.35 -15.58 3.83
CA SER A 346 2.74 -16.06 3.94
C SER A 346 3.33 -16.49 2.59
N LEU A 347 2.49 -17.06 1.71
CA LEU A 347 2.88 -17.45 0.36
C LEU A 347 3.35 -16.25 -0.47
N LEU A 348 2.66 -15.12 -0.36
CA LEU A 348 3.03 -13.88 -1.07
C LEU A 348 4.19 -13.16 -0.38
N GLY A 349 4.17 -13.08 0.97
CA GLY A 349 5.21 -12.41 1.75
C GLY A 349 6.59 -13.03 1.60
N ASN A 350 6.67 -14.33 1.36
CA ASN A 350 7.92 -15.07 1.19
C ASN A 350 8.19 -15.43 -0.29
N ALA A 351 7.51 -14.78 -1.23
CA ALA A 351 7.75 -15.02 -2.65
C ALA A 351 9.16 -14.55 -3.03
N GLU A 352 9.91 -15.38 -3.74
CA GLU A 352 11.22 -15.05 -4.30
C GLU A 352 11.04 -14.24 -5.57
N LEU A 353 11.50 -13.00 -5.55
CA LEU A 353 11.41 -12.05 -6.64
C LEU A 353 12.68 -12.10 -7.49
N SER A 354 12.50 -12.04 -8.81
CA SER A 354 13.55 -11.82 -9.80
C SER A 354 12.99 -11.02 -10.96
N LEU A 355 12.68 -9.75 -10.67
CA LEU A 355 11.97 -8.85 -11.57
C LEU A 355 12.93 -7.81 -12.16
N LEU A 356 12.75 -7.49 -13.43
CA LEU A 356 13.40 -6.37 -14.08
C LEU A 356 12.42 -5.21 -14.20
N LEU A 357 12.75 -4.09 -13.58
CA LEU A 357 11.94 -2.89 -13.50
C LEU A 357 12.49 -1.81 -14.44
N ASP A 358 11.63 -1.34 -15.34
CA ASP A 358 11.87 -0.18 -16.21
C ASP A 358 10.95 0.97 -15.77
N VAL A 359 11.52 2.09 -15.33
CA VAL A 359 10.80 3.29 -14.91
C VAL A 359 10.88 4.34 -16.01
N ARG A 360 9.80 4.54 -16.77
CA ARG A 360 9.77 5.51 -17.87
C ARG A 360 9.61 6.94 -17.36
N LYS A 361 8.64 7.12 -16.45
CA LYS A 361 8.32 8.42 -15.86
C LYS A 361 7.76 8.21 -14.47
N PHE A 362 8.40 8.84 -13.49
CA PHE A 362 7.94 8.83 -12.11
C PHE A 362 8.23 10.17 -11.45
N ALA A 363 7.22 10.79 -10.85
CA ALA A 363 7.35 12.10 -10.24
C ALA A 363 7.27 12.03 -8.70
N LEU A 364 8.27 12.55 -8.01
CA LEU A 364 8.21 12.83 -6.59
C LEU A 364 7.66 14.25 -6.39
N LYS A 365 6.55 14.38 -5.65
CA LYS A 365 5.86 15.65 -5.38
C LYS A 365 5.76 15.91 -3.88
N SER A 366 5.95 17.15 -3.49
CA SER A 366 5.64 17.66 -2.15
C SER A 366 5.30 19.14 -2.21
N ASN A 367 4.92 19.72 -1.08
CA ASN A 367 4.82 21.18 -0.90
C ASN A 367 6.13 21.94 -1.19
N ILE A 368 7.29 21.27 -1.16
CA ILE A 368 8.61 21.89 -1.38
C ILE A 368 9.35 21.37 -2.60
N THR A 369 8.93 20.29 -3.25
CA THR A 369 9.64 19.68 -4.38
C THR A 369 8.72 19.08 -5.45
N SER A 370 9.21 19.07 -6.69
CA SER A 370 8.67 18.29 -7.81
C SER A 370 9.84 17.79 -8.63
N ILE A 371 10.13 16.49 -8.57
CA ILE A 371 11.28 15.86 -9.25
C ILE A 371 10.77 14.74 -10.16
N ASP A 372 11.15 14.80 -11.44
CA ASP A 372 10.89 13.74 -12.42
C ASP A 372 12.10 12.81 -12.50
N MET A 373 11.81 11.50 -12.49
CA MET A 373 12.80 10.43 -12.47
C MET A 373 12.48 9.36 -13.52
N SER A 374 13.53 8.74 -14.05
CA SER A 374 13.48 7.60 -14.96
C SER A 374 14.62 6.62 -14.66
N GLY A 375 14.48 5.37 -15.04
CA GLY A 375 15.50 4.34 -14.83
C GLY A 375 15.21 3.11 -15.67
N GLU A 376 16.25 2.39 -16.07
CA GLU A 376 16.12 1.21 -16.92
C GLU A 376 16.85 0.03 -16.29
N ASN A 377 16.34 -1.19 -16.51
CA ASN A 377 16.96 -2.43 -16.08
C ASN A 377 17.27 -2.50 -14.57
N ILE A 378 16.40 -1.94 -13.73
CA ILE A 378 16.54 -2.04 -12.27
C ILE A 378 16.14 -3.44 -11.85
N VAL A 379 17.02 -4.15 -11.17
CA VAL A 379 16.77 -5.52 -10.73
C VAL A 379 16.14 -5.50 -9.33
N LEU A 380 14.96 -6.10 -9.19
CA LEU A 380 14.26 -6.31 -7.94
C LEU A 380 14.33 -7.79 -7.54
N THR A 381 14.97 -8.09 -6.41
CA THR A 381 15.22 -9.44 -5.90
C THR A 381 14.80 -9.62 -4.43
N GLU A 382 14.99 -10.82 -3.90
CA GLU A 382 14.62 -11.26 -2.55
C GLU A 382 13.12 -11.39 -2.37
N THR A 383 12.52 -10.81 -1.32
CA THR A 383 11.09 -11.00 -1.00
C THR A 383 10.35 -9.68 -0.94
N PRO A 384 9.01 -9.66 -1.11
CA PRO A 384 8.22 -8.44 -0.90
C PRO A 384 8.41 -7.82 0.49
N ARG A 385 8.75 -8.62 1.51
CA ARG A 385 8.97 -8.16 2.89
C ARG A 385 10.37 -7.58 3.12
N ASP A 386 11.38 -8.04 2.40
CA ASP A 386 12.74 -7.47 2.41
C ASP A 386 13.26 -7.33 0.98
N PRO A 387 12.74 -6.35 0.20
CA PRO A 387 13.10 -6.22 -1.19
C PRO A 387 14.53 -5.68 -1.36
N ARG A 388 15.25 -6.20 -2.34
CA ARG A 388 16.54 -5.67 -2.77
C ARG A 388 16.44 -5.09 -4.16
N LEU A 389 17.03 -3.91 -4.33
CA LEU A 389 17.11 -3.22 -5.61
C LEU A 389 18.57 -3.13 -6.04
N SER A 390 18.82 -3.26 -7.34
CA SER A 390 20.14 -3.05 -7.93
C SER A 390 19.98 -2.35 -9.27
N GLY A 391 20.71 -1.27 -9.49
CA GLY A 391 20.60 -0.44 -10.70
C GLY A 391 20.59 1.05 -10.37
N SER A 392 20.30 1.89 -11.35
CA SER A 392 20.32 3.35 -11.18
C SER A 392 19.02 3.99 -11.65
N ILE A 393 18.50 4.91 -10.85
CA ILE A 393 17.42 5.83 -11.25
C ILE A 393 18.06 7.20 -11.51
N ARG A 394 17.82 7.78 -12.67
CA ARG A 394 18.25 9.11 -13.04
C ARG A 394 17.21 10.15 -12.61
N VAL A 395 17.71 11.27 -12.10
CA VAL A 395 16.91 12.48 -11.90
C VAL A 395 17.00 13.31 -13.19
N ASP A 396 15.88 13.40 -13.91
CA ASP A 396 15.83 14.02 -15.23
C ASP A 396 15.73 15.53 -15.15
N ARG A 397 14.84 15.99 -14.27
CA ARG A 397 14.59 17.40 -13.99
C ARG A 397 13.82 17.52 -12.69
N GLY A 398 13.89 18.69 -12.07
CA GLY A 398 13.08 18.94 -10.90
C GLY A 398 13.27 20.32 -10.34
N THR A 399 12.32 20.72 -9.51
CA THR A 399 12.42 21.92 -8.71
C THR A 399 12.32 21.57 -7.24
N PHE A 400 13.04 22.26 -6.40
CA PHE A 400 12.76 22.24 -4.97
C PHE A 400 13.10 23.58 -4.32
N LYS A 401 12.51 23.80 -3.15
CA LYS A 401 12.74 24.96 -2.31
C LYS A 401 13.11 24.48 -0.92
N LEU A 402 14.26 24.93 -0.42
CA LEU A 402 14.62 24.69 0.96
C LEU A 402 13.73 25.57 1.87
N PRO A 403 13.04 24.99 2.88
CA PRO A 403 12.26 25.77 3.83
C PRO A 403 13.07 26.91 4.45
N GLY A 404 12.48 28.10 4.53
CA GLY A 404 13.15 29.29 5.07
C GLY A 404 14.15 29.98 4.13
N MET A 405 14.53 29.35 3.01
CA MET A 405 15.47 29.96 2.05
C MET A 405 14.76 30.69 0.91
N ARG A 406 15.42 31.74 0.40
CA ARG A 406 14.88 32.59 -0.68
C ARG A 406 15.03 31.97 -2.07
N ALA A 407 16.06 31.17 -2.30
CA ALA A 407 16.29 30.58 -3.62
C ALA A 407 15.37 29.40 -3.91
N ARG A 408 15.00 29.28 -5.19
CA ARG A 408 14.32 28.12 -5.75
C ARG A 408 15.27 27.42 -6.70
N PHE A 409 15.56 26.17 -6.42
CA PHE A 409 16.37 25.33 -7.26
C PHE A 409 15.51 24.79 -8.40
N THR A 410 15.94 24.99 -9.64
CA THR A 410 15.15 24.69 -10.85
C THR A 410 15.87 23.79 -11.84
N ARG A 411 17.19 23.64 -11.70
CA ARG A 411 18.04 22.81 -12.54
C ARG A 411 18.55 21.62 -11.72
N SER A 412 17.64 20.70 -11.36
CA SER A 412 17.99 19.47 -10.62
C SER A 412 18.36 18.34 -11.58
N GLY A 413 19.44 17.63 -11.32
CA GLY A 413 19.86 16.43 -12.06
C GLY A 413 20.75 15.52 -11.22
N GLY A 414 20.91 14.27 -11.63
CA GLY A 414 21.73 13.33 -10.89
C GLY A 414 21.30 11.88 -11.04
N GLN A 415 21.74 11.04 -10.10
CA GLN A 415 21.45 9.62 -10.06
C GLN A 415 21.25 9.13 -8.63
N ILE A 416 20.45 8.07 -8.51
CA ILE A 416 20.17 7.32 -7.30
C ILE A 416 20.60 5.89 -7.61
N ASN A 417 21.65 5.42 -6.95
CA ASN A 417 22.23 4.11 -7.18
C ASN A 417 21.80 3.14 -6.09
N PHE A 418 21.24 2.02 -6.52
CA PHE A 418 20.87 0.90 -5.67
C PHE A 418 21.90 -0.20 -5.84
N SER A 419 22.36 -0.74 -4.71
CA SER A 419 23.25 -1.88 -4.68
C SER A 419 22.57 -3.09 -4.03
N ARG A 420 22.85 -4.28 -4.56
CA ARG A 420 22.23 -5.54 -4.10
C ARG A 420 22.52 -5.86 -2.64
N ASP A 421 23.68 -5.44 -2.13
CA ASP A 421 24.14 -5.66 -0.76
C ASP A 421 23.54 -4.66 0.24
N GLN A 422 22.86 -3.62 -0.23
CA GLN A 422 22.22 -2.59 0.60
C GLN A 422 20.71 -2.79 0.66
N LYS A 423 20.06 -2.20 1.67
CA LYS A 423 18.60 -2.16 1.74
C LYS A 423 18.09 -1.19 0.67
N ALA A 424 16.98 -1.51 0.03
CA ALA A 424 16.35 -0.62 -0.95
C ALA A 424 16.02 0.77 -0.38
N ALA A 425 15.84 0.88 0.94
CA ALA A 425 15.59 2.15 1.64
C ALA A 425 16.83 3.03 1.85
N ASN A 426 18.05 2.53 1.60
CA ASN A 426 19.29 3.27 1.80
C ASN A 426 20.19 3.27 0.54
N PRO A 427 19.72 3.84 -0.60
CA PRO A 427 20.52 3.98 -1.80
C PRO A 427 21.63 5.03 -1.65
N ASP A 428 22.63 4.97 -2.53
CA ASP A 428 23.61 6.04 -2.73
C ASP A 428 23.03 7.13 -3.63
N LEU A 429 22.94 8.35 -3.11
CA LEU A 429 22.44 9.51 -3.83
C LEU A 429 23.61 10.29 -4.41
N ARG A 430 23.47 10.80 -5.63
CA ARG A 430 24.34 11.84 -6.18
C ARG A 430 23.51 12.80 -7.01
N VAL A 431 23.03 13.86 -6.36
CA VAL A 431 22.12 14.84 -6.95
C VAL A 431 22.77 16.21 -6.88
N THR A 432 22.75 16.92 -7.99
CA THR A 432 23.19 18.31 -8.09
C THR A 432 22.00 19.16 -8.52
N SER A 433 21.89 20.35 -7.94
CA SER A 433 20.89 21.31 -8.38
C SER A 433 21.38 22.72 -8.37
N GLU A 434 20.93 23.50 -9.36
CA GLU A 434 21.30 24.90 -9.49
C GLU A 434 20.10 25.85 -9.33
N ALA A 435 20.37 27.03 -8.79
CA ALA A 435 19.43 28.14 -8.65
C ALA A 435 20.11 29.44 -9.07
N ASP A 436 19.39 30.26 -9.85
CA ASP A 436 19.79 31.64 -10.10
C ASP A 436 19.29 32.52 -8.95
N TYR A 437 20.18 33.29 -8.34
CA TYR A 437 19.89 34.13 -7.19
C TYR A 437 20.51 35.51 -7.34
N ARG A 438 19.68 36.55 -7.25
CA ARG A 438 20.13 37.94 -7.26
C ARG A 438 20.13 38.50 -5.84
N ASP A 439 21.28 38.98 -5.39
CA ASP A 439 21.42 39.57 -4.07
C ASP A 439 20.90 41.02 -4.00
N LEU A 440 20.90 41.61 -2.81
CA LEU A 440 20.42 42.99 -2.60
C LEU A 440 21.31 44.07 -3.26
N SER A 441 22.57 43.77 -3.59
CA SER A 441 23.39 44.67 -4.43
C SER A 441 23.04 44.58 -5.91
N GLY A 442 22.19 43.63 -6.29
CA GLY A 442 21.89 43.34 -7.67
C GLY A 442 22.94 42.46 -8.36
N GLN A 443 23.85 41.82 -7.62
CA GLN A 443 24.79 40.84 -8.13
C GLN A 443 24.08 39.49 -8.33
N ASP A 444 24.31 38.87 -9.49
CA ASP A 444 23.76 37.55 -9.80
C ASP A 444 24.74 36.44 -9.36
N HIS A 445 24.19 35.41 -8.72
CA HIS A 445 24.87 34.23 -8.26
C HIS A 445 24.20 32.99 -8.84
N VAL A 446 24.99 32.03 -9.32
CA VAL A 446 24.52 30.67 -9.57
C VAL A 446 24.87 29.84 -8.35
N ILE A 447 23.85 29.39 -7.64
CA ILE A 447 23.97 28.61 -6.42
C ILE A 447 23.87 27.14 -6.80
N THR A 448 24.90 26.36 -6.48
CA THR A 448 24.96 24.92 -6.73
C THR A 448 24.85 24.17 -5.40
N LEU A 449 23.80 23.37 -5.24
CA LEU A 449 23.65 22.38 -4.18
C LEU A 449 24.11 21.02 -4.72
N THR A 450 24.96 20.32 -3.96
CA THR A 450 25.31 18.91 -4.22
C THR A 450 24.94 18.08 -3.01
N ILE A 451 24.25 16.96 -3.23
CA ILE A 451 23.91 15.97 -2.21
C ILE A 451 24.50 14.65 -2.66
N GLU A 452 25.35 14.05 -1.84
CA GLU A 452 26.04 12.80 -2.17
C GLU A 452 26.14 11.82 -1.00
N GLY A 453 26.20 10.52 -1.29
CA GLY A 453 26.36 9.44 -0.34
C GLY A 453 25.06 8.68 -0.05
N ASN A 454 25.17 7.67 0.82
CA ASN A 454 24.02 6.86 1.26
C ASN A 454 23.02 7.72 2.05
N VAL A 455 21.72 7.40 1.96
CA VAL A 455 20.64 8.10 2.71
C VAL A 455 20.93 8.22 4.21
N ASP A 456 21.50 7.18 4.83
CA ASP A 456 21.85 7.19 6.26
C ASP A 456 23.09 8.05 6.59
N ALA A 457 23.88 8.44 5.59
CA ALA A 457 25.15 9.15 5.73
C ALA A 457 25.32 10.26 4.68
N LEU A 458 24.24 10.99 4.40
CA LEU A 458 24.24 12.01 3.35
C LEU A 458 25.20 13.15 3.67
N LYS A 459 26.05 13.47 2.70
CA LYS A 459 26.84 14.69 2.66
C LYS A 459 26.16 15.67 1.72
N TRP A 460 26.16 16.94 2.11
CA TRP A 460 25.68 17.99 1.24
C TRP A 460 26.67 19.15 1.23
N ASP A 461 26.79 19.79 0.08
CA ASP A 461 27.62 20.97 -0.13
C ASP A 461 26.84 22.04 -0.89
N LEU A 462 27.17 23.30 -0.63
CA LEU A 462 26.52 24.45 -1.22
C LEU A 462 27.59 25.45 -1.61
N ARG A 463 27.55 25.94 -2.85
CA ARG A 463 28.55 26.90 -3.34
C ARG A 463 27.93 27.89 -4.31
N THR A 464 28.59 29.03 -4.49
CA THR A 464 28.21 29.97 -5.55
C THR A 464 29.25 30.00 -6.67
N SER A 465 28.81 30.38 -7.87
CA SER A 465 29.70 30.73 -8.98
C SER A 465 30.67 31.87 -8.68
N THR A 466 30.38 32.68 -7.66
CA THR A 466 31.21 33.80 -7.20
C THR A 466 32.23 33.41 -6.13
N GLY A 467 32.36 32.11 -5.80
CA GLY A 467 33.37 31.60 -4.88
C GLY A 467 32.99 31.58 -3.40
N TYR A 468 31.71 31.78 -3.05
CA TYR A 468 31.28 31.64 -1.67
C TYR A 468 31.25 30.16 -1.27
N ASN A 469 31.78 29.88 -0.07
CA ASN A 469 31.75 28.56 0.53
C ASN A 469 30.34 28.24 1.09
N LYS A 470 30.17 27.01 1.57
CA LYS A 470 28.89 26.50 2.12
C LYS A 470 28.22 27.46 3.10
N SER A 471 28.94 27.89 4.12
CA SER A 471 28.37 28.75 5.17
C SER A 471 28.03 30.15 4.64
N GLN A 472 28.91 30.74 3.83
CA GLN A 472 28.66 32.05 3.20
C GLN A 472 27.44 32.01 2.27
N THR A 473 27.28 30.92 1.53
CA THR A 473 26.14 30.72 0.62
C THR A 473 24.83 30.54 1.38
N VAL A 474 24.84 29.81 2.52
CA VAL A 474 23.67 29.71 3.39
C VAL A 474 23.29 31.09 3.96
N SER A 475 24.25 31.87 4.44
CA SER A 475 23.98 33.25 4.91
C SER A 475 23.37 34.12 3.82
N LEU A 476 23.89 34.04 2.58
CA LEU A 476 23.34 34.72 1.43
C LEU A 476 21.88 34.32 1.17
N LEU A 477 21.57 33.01 1.21
CA LEU A 477 20.22 32.50 0.95
C LEU A 477 19.19 32.88 2.01
N LEU A 478 19.59 32.98 3.27
CA LEU A 478 18.73 33.33 4.38
C LEU A 478 18.53 34.85 4.46
N LEU A 479 19.63 35.61 4.48
CA LEU A 479 19.62 37.05 4.75
C LEU A 479 19.45 37.91 3.49
N GLY A 480 19.77 37.35 2.32
CA GLY A 480 19.86 38.08 1.06
C GLY A 480 21.02 39.07 0.98
N ARG A 481 21.97 38.98 1.93
CA ARG A 481 23.16 39.84 2.00
C ARG A 481 24.40 38.99 1.84
N ASN A 482 25.36 39.49 1.05
CA ASN A 482 26.67 38.85 0.97
C ASN A 482 27.53 39.16 2.21
N PRO A 483 28.59 38.39 2.49
CA PRO A 483 29.42 38.56 3.69
C PRO A 483 30.01 39.97 3.85
N GLU A 484 30.40 40.62 2.74
CA GLU A 484 30.93 41.99 2.78
C GLU A 484 29.87 43.03 3.13
N GLN A 485 28.64 42.86 2.65
CA GLN A 485 27.50 43.70 3.05
C GLN A 485 27.12 43.49 4.50
N LEU A 486 27.14 42.25 4.97
CA LEU A 486 26.90 41.94 6.38
C LEU A 486 27.97 42.67 7.23
N ARG A 487 29.24 42.53 6.86
CA ARG A 487 30.38 43.20 7.51
C ARG A 487 30.27 44.72 7.48
N ARG A 488 29.84 45.33 6.36
CA ARG A 488 29.63 46.79 6.27
C ARG A 488 28.44 47.25 7.10
N SER A 489 27.32 46.55 7.05
CA SER A 489 26.11 46.91 7.79
C SER A 489 26.29 46.81 9.31
N LEU A 490 27.17 45.92 9.76
CA LEU A 490 27.52 45.76 11.18
C LEU A 490 28.69 46.65 11.59
N GLY A 491 29.65 46.88 10.70
CA GLY A 491 30.77 47.78 10.92
C GLY A 491 30.36 49.24 11.07
N ASP A 492 29.30 49.68 10.38
CA ASP A 492 28.77 51.05 10.51
C ASP A 492 27.99 51.29 11.82
N GLN A 493 27.57 50.24 12.53
CA GLN A 493 26.89 50.39 13.83
C GLN A 493 27.84 50.56 15.02
N ILE A 494 29.15 50.39 14.85
CA ILE A 494 30.14 50.45 15.95
C ILE A 494 30.75 51.85 16.13
N LEU A 495 30.46 52.82 15.26
CA LEU A 495 30.94 54.21 15.43
C LEU A 495 30.09 55.08 16.37
N GLY A 496 29.12 54.50 17.11
CA GLY A 496 28.08 55.25 17.82
C GLY A 496 28.02 55.17 19.35
N SER A 497 28.67 54.23 20.06
CA SER A 497 28.55 54.18 21.52
C SER A 497 29.71 53.49 22.27
N ASN A 498 30.34 54.27 23.16
CA ASN A 498 31.24 53.90 24.25
C ASN A 498 32.60 53.22 23.93
N ILE A 499 33.65 54.04 23.94
CA ILE A 499 35.08 53.71 23.70
C ILE A 499 35.81 53.18 24.96
N ASN A 500 35.18 53.04 26.13
CA ASN A 500 35.89 52.82 27.39
C ASN A 500 35.87 51.39 27.97
N THR A 501 35.47 50.37 27.19
CA THR A 501 35.57 48.96 27.64
C THR A 501 36.29 48.13 26.57
N ILE A 502 37.62 48.14 26.63
CA ILE A 502 38.48 47.28 25.81
C ILE A 502 38.59 45.94 26.55
N ASP A 503 37.90 44.92 26.06
CA ASP A 503 38.11 43.52 26.45
C ASP A 503 39.28 42.96 25.63
N PRO A 504 40.44 42.63 26.23
CA PRO A 504 41.63 42.27 25.49
C PRO A 504 41.71 40.75 25.29
N THR A 505 40.71 40.10 24.68
CA THR A 505 40.89 38.73 24.17
C THR A 505 40.17 38.48 22.85
N THR A 506 40.97 38.14 21.84
CA THR A 506 40.63 37.62 20.49
C THR A 506 40.07 38.60 19.44
N ASN A 507 40.52 38.40 18.20
CA ASN A 507 40.16 39.16 16.99
C ASN A 507 38.68 39.58 16.95
N PRO A 508 38.35 40.87 17.07
CA PRO A 508 36.96 41.33 17.22
C PRO A 508 36.11 41.05 15.97
N THR A 509 36.71 40.86 14.80
CA THR A 509 35.96 40.76 13.53
C THR A 509 35.42 39.36 13.20
N GLN A 510 35.98 38.28 13.79
CA GLN A 510 35.45 36.92 13.62
C GLN A 510 34.34 36.57 14.63
N GLY A 511 34.36 37.17 15.83
CA GLY A 511 33.37 36.91 16.88
C GLY A 511 31.96 37.43 16.57
N PHE A 512 31.82 38.57 15.87
CA PHE A 512 30.50 39.16 15.59
C PHE A 512 29.74 38.48 14.46
N ALA A 513 30.42 38.07 13.38
CA ALA A 513 29.79 37.29 12.32
C ALA A 513 29.35 35.91 12.84
N ASP A 514 30.13 35.33 13.76
CA ASP A 514 29.79 34.10 14.46
C ASP A 514 28.57 34.26 15.37
N GLN A 515 28.47 35.36 16.13
CA GLN A 515 27.29 35.65 16.96
C GLN A 515 26.01 35.81 16.13
N ILE A 516 26.04 36.46 14.97
CA ILE A 516 24.82 36.64 14.15
C ILE A 516 24.41 35.35 13.47
N VAL A 517 25.38 34.54 13.04
CA VAL A 517 25.07 33.21 12.51
C VAL A 517 24.59 32.28 13.63
N LYS A 518 25.13 32.36 14.84
CA LYS A 518 24.59 31.70 16.03
C LYS A 518 23.19 32.17 16.36
N ASP A 519 22.92 33.46 16.24
CA ASP A 519 21.62 34.02 16.58
C ASP A 519 20.56 33.62 15.54
N LEU A 520 20.91 33.61 14.25
CA LEU A 520 20.00 33.25 13.17
C LEU A 520 19.85 31.75 12.95
N ALA A 521 20.94 30.99 13.04
CA ALA A 521 20.88 29.53 13.05
C ALA A 521 20.22 29.06 14.35
N GLY A 522 20.45 29.77 15.46
CA GLY A 522 19.78 29.55 16.73
C GLY A 522 18.30 29.84 16.65
N ASP A 523 17.87 30.95 16.06
CA ASP A 523 16.46 31.27 15.86
C ASP A 523 15.80 30.30 14.86
N TRP A 524 16.50 29.87 13.80
CA TRP A 524 15.96 28.89 12.84
C TRP A 524 15.85 27.49 13.46
N VAL A 525 16.89 27.00 14.15
CA VAL A 525 16.88 25.71 14.85
C VAL A 525 15.92 25.73 16.04
N SER A 526 15.81 26.86 16.76
CA SER A 526 14.82 27.08 17.80
C SER A 526 13.41 27.10 17.23
N ASP A 527 13.09 27.90 16.21
CA ASP A 527 11.74 27.89 15.62
C ASP A 527 11.34 26.49 15.10
N LEU A 528 12.32 25.69 14.65
CA LEU A 528 12.11 24.30 14.27
C LEU A 528 11.89 23.36 15.48
N LEU A 529 12.66 23.49 16.57
CA LEU A 529 12.74 22.49 17.66
C LEU A 529 12.14 22.94 19.01
N GLU A 530 12.10 24.25 19.28
CA GLU A 530 11.80 24.91 20.56
C GLU A 530 10.45 24.46 21.10
N ASN A 531 9.39 24.49 20.28
CA ASN A 531 8.05 24.10 20.71
C ASN A 531 7.92 22.61 21.10
N SER A 532 8.79 21.74 20.56
CA SER A 532 8.76 20.30 20.84
C SER A 532 9.62 19.98 22.06
N LEU A 533 10.83 20.55 22.14
CA LEU A 533 11.75 20.29 23.23
C LEU A 533 11.29 20.96 24.53
N THR A 534 10.77 22.18 24.51
CA THR A 534 10.18 22.84 25.70
C THR A 534 9.03 22.02 26.27
N ARG A 535 8.18 21.44 25.42
CA ARG A 535 7.05 20.60 25.83
C ARG A 535 7.48 19.26 26.45
N VAL A 536 8.53 18.63 25.94
CA VAL A 536 9.04 17.33 26.45
C VAL A 536 9.90 17.50 27.70
N THR A 537 10.77 18.52 27.72
CA THR A 537 11.72 18.76 28.82
C THR A 537 11.10 19.56 29.97
N GLY A 538 9.96 20.24 29.73
CA GLY A 538 9.36 21.17 30.67
C GLY A 538 10.16 22.46 30.86
N LEU A 539 11.19 22.71 30.04
CA LEU A 539 11.94 23.97 30.05
C LEU A 539 11.12 25.08 29.39
N ASP A 540 11.28 26.31 29.87
CA ASP A 540 10.51 27.46 29.37
C ASP A 540 11.15 28.04 28.11
N VAL A 541 12.47 27.95 27.98
CA VAL A 541 13.20 28.24 26.73
C VAL A 541 14.25 27.15 26.54
N LEU A 542 14.35 26.61 25.34
CA LEU A 542 15.48 25.78 24.94
C LEU A 542 15.92 26.19 23.54
N ARG A 543 17.18 26.61 23.43
CA ARG A 543 17.77 27.18 22.23
C ARG A 543 19.10 26.49 21.92
N LEU A 544 19.32 26.19 20.65
CA LEU A 544 20.55 25.57 20.16
C LEU A 544 21.28 26.58 19.28
N ASP A 545 22.43 27.08 19.74
CA ASP A 545 23.20 28.09 19.03
C ASP A 545 24.29 27.42 18.18
N VAL A 546 24.25 27.55 16.85
CA VAL A 546 25.26 26.93 15.98
C VAL A 546 26.11 28.02 15.31
N GLY A 547 27.40 28.05 15.66
CA GLY A 547 28.39 28.95 15.08
C GLY A 547 29.37 28.24 14.14
N PHE A 548 30.25 29.03 13.50
CA PHE A 548 31.26 28.57 12.54
C PHE A 548 32.32 27.65 13.15
N GLY A 549 32.49 27.66 14.47
CA GLY A 549 33.45 26.82 15.19
C GLY A 549 32.97 26.31 16.55
N SER A 550 31.66 26.38 16.80
CA SER A 550 31.08 25.99 18.09
C SER A 550 29.60 25.63 18.00
N ILE A 551 29.15 24.79 18.93
CA ILE A 551 27.74 24.44 19.13
C ILE A 551 27.40 24.73 20.58
N GLY A 552 26.37 25.53 20.80
CA GLY A 552 25.85 25.92 22.09
C GLY A 552 24.44 25.42 22.34
N LEU A 553 24.11 25.22 23.62
CA LEU A 553 22.79 24.92 24.13
C LEU A 553 22.48 25.91 25.25
N ARG A 554 21.42 26.68 25.08
CA ARG A 554 20.87 27.58 26.09
C ARG A 554 19.54 27.03 26.58
N ALA A 555 19.45 26.75 27.88
CA ALA A 555 18.26 26.29 28.56
C ALA A 555 17.83 27.33 29.61
N GLU A 556 16.55 27.68 29.64
CA GLU A 556 15.95 28.52 30.66
C GLU A 556 14.78 27.78 31.33
N LYS A 557 14.76 27.80 32.66
CA LYS A 557 13.67 27.29 33.47
C LYS A 557 13.27 28.30 34.53
N ARG A 558 12.02 28.76 34.45
CA ARG A 558 11.32 29.47 35.52
C ARG A 558 10.78 28.42 36.48
N ALA A 559 11.54 28.15 37.53
CA ALA A 559 11.16 27.18 38.55
C ALA A 559 10.11 27.73 39.51
N LEU A 560 10.09 29.05 39.74
CA LEU A 560 9.10 29.78 40.54
C LEU A 560 8.83 31.14 39.89
N GLU A 561 7.75 31.83 40.29
CA GLU A 561 7.40 33.18 39.76
C GLU A 561 8.54 34.19 39.89
N ASN A 562 9.42 33.98 40.86
CA ASN A 562 10.54 34.84 41.18
C ASN A 562 11.91 34.16 41.02
N MET A 563 11.98 32.93 40.50
CA MET A 563 13.24 32.19 40.32
C MET A 563 13.43 31.77 38.87
N ASN A 564 14.52 32.27 38.26
CA ASN A 564 14.91 31.89 36.91
C ASN A 564 16.27 31.18 36.92
N LEU A 565 16.36 30.05 36.22
CA LEU A 565 17.58 29.30 36.02
C LEU A 565 17.93 29.32 34.54
N ILE A 566 19.12 29.81 34.21
CA ILE A 566 19.64 29.90 32.86
C ILE A 566 20.92 29.07 32.80
N GLY A 567 20.97 28.07 31.93
CA GLY A 567 22.16 27.27 31.66
C GLY A 567 22.57 27.42 30.20
N ASN A 568 23.82 27.83 29.97
CA ASN A 568 24.43 27.85 28.65
C ASN A 568 25.58 26.85 28.64
N TYR A 569 25.57 25.93 27.69
CA TYR A 569 26.68 25.06 27.36
C TYR A 569 27.19 25.45 25.98
N GLU A 570 28.49 25.60 25.78
CA GLU A 570 29.07 25.88 24.47
C GLU A 570 30.29 24.98 24.26
N GLN A 571 30.26 24.15 23.22
CA GLN A 571 31.39 23.36 22.76
C GLN A 571 32.05 24.08 21.60
N THR A 572 33.30 24.49 21.75
CA THR A 572 34.13 25.05 20.69
C THR A 572 35.20 24.04 20.25
N ILE A 573 35.90 24.33 19.15
CA ILE A 573 37.10 23.58 18.74
C ILE A 573 38.25 23.68 19.75
N ARG A 574 38.28 24.72 20.60
CA ARG A 574 39.36 24.96 21.57
C ARG A 574 39.04 24.44 22.98
N GLY A 575 37.81 24.01 23.23
CA GLY A 575 37.37 23.68 24.58
C GLY A 575 35.87 23.81 24.77
N ASN A 576 35.38 23.63 25.99
CA ASN A 576 33.98 23.81 26.34
C ASN A 576 33.77 24.89 27.40
N THR A 577 32.63 25.57 27.34
CA THR A 577 32.19 26.58 28.30
C THR A 577 30.85 26.16 28.87
N VAL A 578 30.72 26.14 30.18
CA VAL A 578 29.48 25.93 30.91
C VAL A 578 29.23 27.19 31.72
N ASN A 579 28.10 27.85 31.53
CA ASN A 579 27.67 28.99 32.31
C ASN A 579 26.28 28.74 32.87
N VAL A 580 26.18 28.56 34.18
CA VAL A 580 24.91 28.38 34.89
C VAL A 580 24.67 29.61 35.73
N ARG A 581 23.52 30.26 35.55
CA ARG A 581 23.07 31.42 36.33
C ARG A 581 21.71 31.16 36.93
N GLY A 582 21.59 31.37 38.23
CA GLY A 582 20.32 31.47 38.93
C GLY A 582 20.04 32.92 39.33
N GLU A 583 18.81 33.38 39.10
CA GLU A 583 18.32 34.67 39.58
C GLU A 583 17.11 34.42 40.49
N LEU A 584 17.18 34.92 41.72
CA LEU A 584 16.08 34.96 42.67
C LEU A 584 15.68 36.41 42.90
N LYS A 585 14.49 36.80 42.45
CA LYS A 585 13.89 38.09 42.72
C LYS A 585 13.16 38.05 44.06
N THR A 586 13.36 39.06 44.88
CA THR A 586 12.57 39.26 46.10
C THR A 586 11.45 40.25 45.82
N THR A 587 10.46 40.32 46.71
CA THR A 587 9.34 41.26 46.63
C THR A 587 9.77 42.74 46.80
N TYR A 588 11.02 43.01 47.17
CA TYR A 588 11.53 44.33 47.52
C TYR A 588 12.43 44.97 46.44
N ASP A 589 12.27 44.60 45.17
CA ASP A 589 13.13 45.05 44.04
C ASP A 589 14.63 44.72 44.21
N ILE A 590 14.93 43.75 45.09
CA ILE A 590 16.26 43.16 45.27
C ILE A 590 16.28 41.83 44.52
N SER A 591 17.28 41.64 43.66
CA SER A 591 17.56 40.34 43.04
C SER A 591 18.91 39.80 43.49
N VAL A 592 18.95 38.52 43.85
CA VAL A 592 20.17 37.78 44.13
C VAL A 592 20.48 36.92 42.92
N GLN A 593 21.65 37.12 42.34
CA GLN A 593 22.13 36.39 41.17
C GLN A 593 23.34 35.55 41.57
N GLY A 594 23.25 34.24 41.41
CA GLY A 594 24.37 33.31 41.53
C GLY A 594 24.78 32.82 40.15
N GLY A 595 26.06 32.76 39.86
CA GLY A 595 26.58 32.30 38.57
C GLY A 595 27.80 31.41 38.75
N TYR A 596 27.86 30.35 37.96
CA TYR A 596 29.03 29.49 37.78
C TYR A 596 29.46 29.55 36.32
N LEU A 597 30.74 29.82 36.08
CA LEU A 597 31.36 29.76 34.76
C LEU A 597 32.52 28.77 34.81
N GLY A 598 32.43 27.67 34.06
CA GLY A 598 33.54 26.77 33.80
C GLY A 598 33.95 26.88 32.34
N LYS A 599 35.23 27.11 32.06
CA LYS A 599 35.82 27.00 30.72
C LYS A 599 36.96 26.00 30.78
N ASN A 600 36.85 24.90 30.05
CA ASN A 600 37.95 23.96 29.91
C ASN A 600 38.55 24.10 28.51
N PHE A 601 39.87 24.19 28.43
CA PHE A 601 40.60 24.29 27.17
C PHE A 601 41.22 22.94 26.81
N ASN A 602 41.21 22.61 25.52
CA ASN A 602 41.81 21.37 25.01
C ASN A 602 43.32 21.51 24.80
N ASP A 603 43.84 22.75 24.77
CA ASP A 603 45.27 23.03 24.64
C ASP A 603 45.93 23.00 26.02
N PRO A 604 46.91 22.11 26.29
CA PRO A 604 47.60 22.04 27.57
C PRO A 604 48.40 23.31 27.91
N ALA A 605 48.58 24.23 26.97
CA ALA A 605 49.19 25.54 27.21
C ALA A 605 48.20 26.60 27.75
N GLU A 606 46.89 26.36 27.65
CA GLU A 606 45.84 27.23 28.18
C GLU A 606 45.34 26.70 29.54
N GLN A 607 45.12 27.58 30.52
CA GLN A 607 44.63 27.19 31.85
C GLN A 607 43.10 27.20 31.90
N ASP A 608 42.51 26.12 32.40
CA ASP A 608 41.08 26.05 32.67
C ASP A 608 40.64 27.15 33.65
N ILE A 609 39.47 27.73 33.40
CA ILE A 609 38.92 28.83 34.19
C ILE A 609 37.66 28.34 34.89
N SER A 610 37.63 28.44 36.21
CA SER A 610 36.42 28.26 37.00
C SER A 610 36.16 29.53 37.81
N ASP A 611 35.00 30.16 37.60
CA ASP A 611 34.58 31.34 38.34
C ASP A 611 33.19 31.12 38.97
N VAL A 612 33.05 31.60 40.20
CA VAL A 612 31.80 31.58 40.96
C VAL A 612 31.50 33.01 41.36
N SER A 613 30.39 33.55 40.88
CA SER A 613 29.97 34.91 41.18
C SER A 613 28.64 34.93 41.93
N VAL A 614 28.55 35.78 42.94
CA VAL A 614 27.30 36.09 43.64
C VAL A 614 27.14 37.61 43.62
N LYS A 615 26.02 38.09 43.08
CA LYS A 615 25.71 39.52 42.95
C LYS A 615 24.34 39.80 43.56
N THR A 616 24.27 40.88 44.33
CA THR A 616 23.00 41.44 44.79
C THR A 616 22.74 42.71 43.99
N VAL A 617 21.67 42.74 43.22
CA VAL A 617 21.31 43.88 42.37
C VAL A 617 20.07 44.56 42.96
N PHE A 618 20.24 45.83 43.31
CA PHE A 618 19.17 46.72 43.77
C PHE A 618 18.69 47.55 42.58
N ARG A 619 17.43 47.41 42.18
CA ARG A 619 16.83 48.31 41.21
C ARG A 619 16.11 49.42 41.96
N LEU A 620 16.73 50.59 42.00
CA LEU A 620 16.02 51.81 42.38
C LEU A 620 15.11 52.17 41.20
N LEU A 621 13.79 52.10 41.42
CA LEU A 621 12.81 52.65 40.49
C LEU A 621 13.17 54.13 40.23
N PRO A 622 13.20 54.60 38.97
CA PRO A 622 13.37 56.01 38.67
C PRO A 622 12.20 56.85 39.18
#